data_AF-A0A3M8DI80-F1
#
_entry.id   AF-A0A3M8DI80-F1
#
_cell.length_a   1.000
_cell.length_b   1.000
_cell.length_c   1.000
_cell.angle_alpha   90.00
_cell.angle_beta   90.00
_cell.angle_gamma   90.00
#
_symmetry.space_group_name_H-M   'P 1'
#
loop_
_entity.id
_entity.type
_entity.pdbx_description
1 polymer ?
#
loop_
_entity_poly.entity_id
_entity_poly.type
_entity_poly.pdbx_seq_one_letter_code
_entity_poly.pdbx_strand_id
1 'polypeptide(L)' 'MLAEPQFGSVNATAFLSGDDASAKEIVGRLSAEIGLDPVDVGDSANMEKIENAIGSLWGILSPQFGRNFSLRILRRDPS' A
#
# COMPACT_ATOMS: atom_id res chain seq x y z
N MET A 1 6.65 25.70 -4.01
CA MET A 1 5.87 25.26 -5.18
C MET A 1 6.16 23.78 -5.35
N LEU A 2 5.21 22.90 -4.99
CA LEU A 2 5.35 21.45 -5.20
C LEU A 2 5.31 21.22 -6.72
N ALA A 3 6.48 20.99 -7.31
CA ALA A 3 6.65 20.84 -8.75
C ALA A 3 5.80 19.67 -9.25
N GLU A 4 4.75 20.02 -9.98
CA GLU A 4 3.79 19.24 -10.79
C GLU A 4 3.98 17.73 -10.78
N PRO A 5 3.53 17.04 -9.72
CA PRO A 5 3.66 15.60 -9.66
C PRO A 5 2.61 14.94 -10.56
N GLN A 6 3.07 14.27 -11.60
CA GLN A 6 2.22 13.47 -12.48
C GLN A 6 2.16 12.04 -11.93
N PHE A 7 0.97 11.60 -11.54
CA PHE A 7 0.74 10.22 -11.12
C PHE A 7 -0.19 9.56 -12.14
N GLY A 8 0.32 8.58 -12.90
CA GLY A 8 -0.42 7.84 -13.94
C GLY A 8 -1.54 6.97 -13.38
N SER A 9 -1.85 5.82 -14.00
CA SER A 9 -2.84 4.88 -13.44
C SER A 9 -2.42 4.42 -12.03
N VAL A 10 -3.23 4.76 -11.03
CA VAL A 10 -2.88 4.57 -9.60
C VAL A 10 -3.51 3.29 -9.07
N ASN A 11 -2.73 2.21 -8.93
CA ASN A 11 -3.15 1.04 -8.16
C ASN A 11 -3.03 1.31 -6.65
N ALA A 12 -3.85 0.64 -5.84
CA ALA A 12 -3.75 0.70 -4.39
C ALA A 12 -2.55 -0.12 -3.89
N THR A 13 -1.88 0.35 -2.84
CA THR A 13 -0.80 -0.41 -2.19
C THR A 13 -1.37 -1.57 -1.37
N ALA A 14 -0.80 -2.76 -1.54
CA ALA A 14 -1.07 -3.94 -0.74
C ALA A 14 0.16 -4.26 0.12
N PHE A 15 0.06 -4.02 1.42
CA PHE A 15 1.15 -4.37 2.35
C PHE A 15 1.14 -5.86 2.64
N LEU A 16 2.32 -6.48 2.62
CA LEU A 16 2.51 -7.92 2.85
C LEU A 16 3.54 -8.13 3.96
N SER A 17 3.26 -9.03 4.91
CA SER A 17 4.22 -9.48 5.91
C SER A 17 4.16 -11.00 6.06
N GLY A 18 5.22 -11.58 6.63
CA GLY A 18 5.32 -13.01 6.88
C GLY A 18 6.75 -13.51 6.90
N ASP A 19 6.95 -14.64 7.57
CA ASP A 19 8.28 -15.25 7.80
C ASP A 19 8.74 -16.13 6.62
N ASP A 20 7.81 -16.55 5.75
CA ASP A 20 8.09 -17.33 4.55
C ASP A 20 8.22 -16.42 3.32
N ALA A 21 9.45 -16.26 2.84
CA ALA A 21 9.74 -15.45 1.66
C ALA A 21 9.06 -15.97 0.38
N SER A 22 8.95 -17.29 0.22
CA SER A 22 8.33 -17.90 -0.96
C SER A 22 6.82 -17.67 -0.98
N ALA A 23 6.18 -17.73 0.19
CA ALA A 23 4.76 -17.41 0.33
C ALA A 23 4.49 -15.94 0.00
N LYS A 24 5.34 -15.02 0.49
CA LYS A 24 5.22 -13.59 0.19
C LYS A 24 5.39 -13.28 -1.30
N GLU A 25 6.30 -13.95 -1.98
CA GLU A 25 6.48 -13.80 -3.43
C GLU A 25 5.21 -14.20 -4.21
N ILE A 26 4.61 -15.34 -3.85
CA ILE A 26 3.38 -15.84 -4.48
C ILE A 26 2.23 -14.83 -4.28
N VAL A 27 2.03 -14.36 -3.04
CA VAL A 27 0.96 -13.39 -2.71
C VAL A 27 1.24 -12.04 -3.37
N GLY A 28 2.51 -11.62 -3.46
CA GLY A 28 2.92 -10.41 -4.16
C GLY A 28 2.56 -10.47 -5.63
N ARG A 29 2.86 -11.58 -6.31
CA ARG A 29 2.49 -11.78 -7.72
C ARG A 29 0.98 -11.75 -7.91
N LEU A 30 0.21 -12.47 -7.09
CA LEU A 30 -1.25 -12.45 -7.18
C LEU A 30 -1.81 -11.03 -6.96
N SER A 31 -1.27 -10.29 -6.00
CA SER A 31 -1.66 -8.90 -5.74
C SER A 31 -1.42 -8.01 -6.96
N ALA A 32 -0.28 -8.17 -7.63
CA ALA A 32 0.02 -7.45 -8.87
C ALA A 32 -0.92 -7.84 -10.02
N GLU A 33 -1.23 -9.14 -10.18
CA GLU A 33 -2.14 -9.66 -11.21
C GLU A 33 -3.57 -9.09 -11.09
N ILE A 34 -4.03 -8.80 -9.87
CA ILE A 34 -5.34 -8.16 -9.64
C ILE A 34 -5.29 -6.62 -9.63
N GLY A 35 -4.15 -6.03 -9.97
CA GLY A 35 -3.99 -4.59 -10.12
C GLY A 35 -3.72 -3.83 -8.82
N LEU A 36 -3.05 -4.44 -7.84
CA LEU A 36 -2.50 -3.78 -6.65
C LEU A 36 -0.99 -3.56 -6.76
N ASP A 37 -0.42 -2.70 -5.92
CA ASP A 37 1.03 -2.49 -5.75
C ASP A 37 1.51 -3.20 -4.48
N PRO A 38 2.03 -4.44 -4.58
CA PRO A 38 2.50 -5.18 -3.41
C PRO A 38 3.75 -4.53 -2.80
N VAL A 39 3.75 -4.39 -1.47
CA VAL A 39 4.88 -3.90 -0.68
C VAL A 39 5.14 -4.87 0.46
N ASP A 40 6.24 -5.61 0.38
CA ASP A 40 6.72 -6.43 1.49
C ASP A 40 7.28 -5.51 2.60
N VAL A 41 6.70 -5.61 3.80
CA VAL A 41 7.07 -4.82 4.98
C VAL A 41 7.87 -5.63 5.99
N GLY A 42 8.23 -6.87 5.64
CA GLY A 42 9.01 -7.78 6.47
C GLY A 42 8.11 -8.59 7.39
N ASP A 43 8.33 -8.44 8.69
CA ASP A 43 7.69 -9.23 9.74
C ASP A 43 6.33 -8.65 10.19
N SER A 44 5.67 -9.41 11.06
CA SER A 44 4.38 -9.04 11.64
C SER A 44 4.44 -7.80 12.54
N ALA A 45 5.59 -7.50 13.14
CA ALA A 45 5.74 -6.32 14.01
C ALA A 45 5.70 -5.01 13.20
N ASN A 46 6.21 -5.03 11.97
CA ASN A 46 6.04 -3.90 11.05
C ASN A 46 4.61 -3.79 10.54
N MET A 47 3.95 -4.92 10.24
CA MET A 47 2.56 -4.92 9.80
C MET A 47 1.62 -4.31 10.86
N GLU A 48 1.78 -4.69 12.14
CA GLU A 48 0.96 -4.14 13.24
C GLU A 48 1.04 -2.61 13.28
N LYS A 49 2.24 -2.03 13.10
CA LYS A 49 2.42 -0.56 13.07
C LYS A 49 1.71 0.06 11.87
N ILE A 50 1.76 -0.59 10.71
CA ILE A 50 1.11 -0.13 9.48
C ILE A 50 -0.40 -0.18 9.63
N GLU A 51 -0.97 -1.29 10.11
CA GLU A 51 -2.41 -1.44 10.34
C GLU A 51 -2.94 -0.37 11.29
N ASN A 52 -2.22 -0.10 12.39
CA ASN A 52 -2.57 0.97 13.34
C ASN A 52 -2.56 2.36 12.70
N ALA A 53 -1.53 2.67 11.90
CA ALA A 53 -1.43 3.95 11.20
C ALA A 53 -2.53 4.11 10.14
N ILE A 54 -2.78 3.07 9.34
CA ILE A 54 -3.81 3.06 8.29
C ILE A 54 -5.21 3.15 8.92
N GLY A 55 -5.48 2.41 10.00
CA GLY A 55 -6.75 2.47 10.72
C GLY A 55 -7.04 3.87 11.25
N SER A 56 -6.03 4.51 11.85
CA SER A 56 -6.14 5.90 12.34
C SER A 56 -6.44 6.88 11.20
N LEU A 57 -5.67 6.79 10.10
CA LEU A 57 -5.86 7.64 8.94
C LEU A 57 -7.23 7.41 8.29
N TRP A 58 -7.66 6.16 8.17
CA TRP A 58 -8.95 5.81 7.60
C TRP A 58 -10.12 6.34 8.45
N GLY A 59 -9.99 6.29 9.78
CA GLY A 59 -10.95 6.89 10.70
C GLY A 59 -11.13 8.40 10.50
N ILE A 60 -10.03 9.11 10.20
CA ILE A 60 -10.04 10.56 9.94
C ILE A 60 -10.63 10.90 8.57
N LEU A 61 -10.34 10.10 7.55
CA LEU A 61 -10.68 10.40 6.16
C LEU A 61 -12.05 9.85 5.73
N SER A 62 -12.53 8.78 6.35
CA SER A 62 -13.80 8.17 5.96
C SER A 62 -15.05 9.07 6.07
N PRO A 63 -15.14 10.06 6.99
CA PRO A 63 -16.24 11.03 6.97
C PRO A 63 -16.22 11.96 5.74
N GLN A 64 -15.05 12.16 5.12
CA GLN A 64 -14.87 13.07 3.98
C GLN A 64 -15.00 12.34 2.64
N PHE A 65 -14.46 11.12 2.55
CA PHE A 65 -14.35 10.37 1.29
C PHE A 65 -15.27 9.15 1.23
N GLY A 66 -16.06 8.90 2.29
CA GLY A 66 -16.78 7.65 2.46
C GLY A 66 -15.82 6.48 2.76
N ARG A 67 -16.28 5.26 2.52
CA ARG A 67 -15.51 4.04 2.85
C ARG A 67 -14.74 3.45 1.65
N ASN A 68 -15.00 3.95 0.45
CA ASN A 68 -14.50 3.38 -0.80
C ASN A 68 -13.31 4.19 -1.34
N PHE A 69 -12.28 4.36 -0.52
CA PHE A 69 -11.02 4.94 -0.93
C PHE A 69 -9.85 4.06 -0.48
N SER A 70 -8.71 4.23 -1.12
CA SER A 70 -7.46 3.54 -0.79
C SER A 70 -6.27 4.47 -0.92
N LEU A 71 -5.10 3.99 -0.52
CA LEU A 71 -3.85 4.73 -0.49
C LEU A 71 -2.82 4.05 -1.40
N ARG A 72 -1.94 4.87 -2.01
CA ARG A 72 -0.77 4.39 -2.76
C ARG A 72 0.51 5.03 -2.23
N ILE A 73 1.55 4.22 -2.07
CA ILE A 73 2.92 4.71 -1.88
C ILE A 73 3.49 5.15 -3.23
N LEU A 74 3.83 6.42 -3.34
CA LEU A 74 4.41 7.00 -4.55
C LEU A 74 5.94 7.00 -4.41
N ARG A 75 6.61 6.37 -5.38
CA ARG A 75 8.08 6.31 -5.47
C ARG A 75 8.50 7.20 -6.64
N ARG A 76 9.67 7.83 -6.53
CA ARG A 76 10.25 8.55 -7.68
C ARG A 76 10.62 7.54 -8.75
N ASP A 77 10.36 7.88 -9.99
CA ASP A 77 10.88 7.12 -11.12
C ASP A 77 12.42 7.23 -11.11
N PRO A 78 13.19 6.13 -11.18
CA PRO A 78 14.62 6.19 -11.39
C PRO A 78 14.91 6.63 -12.84
N SER A 79 14.63 7.90 -13.15
CA SER A 79 15.10 8.57 -14.37
C SER A 79 16.57 8.95 -14.27
#